data_AF-A0A2I0PRR2-F1
#
_entry.id   AF-A0A2I0PRR2-F1
#
_cell.length_a   1.000
_cell.length_b   1.000
_cell.length_c   1.000
_cell.angle_alpha   90.00
_cell.angle_beta   90.00
_cell.angle_gamma   90.00
#
_symmetry.space_group_name_H-M   'P 1'
#
loop_
_entity.id
_entity.type
_entity.pdbx_description
1 polymer ?
#
loop_
_entity_poly.entity_id
_entity_poly.type
_entity_poly.pdbx_seq_one_letter_code
_entity_poly.pdbx_strand_id
1 'polypeptide(L)'
;MVELCTIEQVKIESLGRITDNSLDTEIAYKISDISEKILEIDSSFTISNRKARKCCIYGVLAWLSTYQKIKDNKKIVSIKDGDISVNYGNHSKEGTEDNTDCEIYKSLLISLQPFKPIAKILN
;
A
#
# COMPACT_ATOMS: atom_id res chain seq x y z
N MET A 1 4.11 8.34 19.04
CA MET A 1 3.81 7.41 17.93
C MET A 1 4.20 8.10 16.64
N VAL A 2 5.02 7.49 15.79
CA VAL A 2 5.45 8.10 14.52
C VAL A 2 4.57 7.55 13.41
N GLU A 3 3.80 8.42 12.77
CA GLU A 3 2.98 8.05 11.62
C GLU A 3 3.80 8.21 10.33
N LEU A 4 3.72 7.21 9.44
CA LEU A 4 4.47 7.19 8.19
C LEU A 4 3.74 7.87 7.02
N CYS A 5 2.45 8.17 7.17
CA CYS A 5 1.66 8.94 6.21
C CYS A 5 0.54 9.71 6.92
N THR A 6 -0.10 10.64 6.22
CA THR A 6 -1.29 11.35 6.69
C THR A 6 -2.57 10.79 6.05
N ILE A 7 -3.73 11.06 6.67
CA ILE A 7 -5.05 10.75 6.09
C ILE A 7 -5.18 11.34 4.69
N GLU A 8 -4.75 12.59 4.50
CA GLU A 8 -4.81 13.28 3.21
C GLU A 8 -4.00 12.54 2.13
N GLN A 9 -2.82 12.02 2.47
CA GLN A 9 -2.02 11.24 1.53
C GLN A 9 -2.70 9.92 1.14
N VAL A 10 -3.42 9.29 2.07
CA VAL A 10 -4.25 8.10 1.77
C VAL A 10 -5.40 8.48 0.84
N LYS A 11 -6.09 9.59 1.08
CA LYS A 11 -7.19 10.07 0.22
C LYS A 11 -6.71 10.39 -1.19
N ILE A 12 -5.59 11.10 -1.33
CA ILE A 12 -4.98 11.42 -2.63
C ILE A 12 -4.65 10.14 -3.40
N GLU A 13 -3.95 9.20 -2.78
CA GLU A 13 -3.56 7.93 -3.42
C GLU A 13 -4.74 6.95 -3.60
N SER A 14 -5.90 7.22 -2.97
CA SER A 14 -7.14 6.47 -3.21
C SER A 14 -7.75 6.75 -4.60
N LEU A 15 -7.28 7.79 -5.30
CA LEU A 15 -7.72 8.19 -6.65
C LEU A 15 -9.23 8.45 -6.73
N GLY A 16 -9.79 9.13 -5.72
CA GLY A 16 -11.20 9.49 -5.67
C GLY A 16 -12.13 8.36 -5.19
N ARG A 17 -11.58 7.26 -4.67
CA ARG A 17 -12.37 6.23 -3.97
C ARG A 17 -12.79 6.66 -2.56
N ILE A 18 -12.06 7.61 -1.97
CA ILE A 18 -12.37 8.23 -0.69
C ILE A 18 -12.47 9.73 -0.95
N THR A 19 -13.68 10.28 -0.90
CA THR A 19 -13.96 11.69 -1.23
C THR A 19 -14.47 12.51 -0.06
N ASP A 20 -14.94 11.86 1.00
CA ASP A 20 -15.44 12.50 2.20
C ASP A 20 -14.61 12.11 3.44
N ASN A 21 -15.10 12.52 4.61
CA ASN A 21 -14.44 12.28 5.90
C ASN A 21 -15.04 11.09 6.66
N SER A 22 -15.90 10.28 6.03
CA SER A 22 -16.63 9.19 6.70
C SER A 22 -15.72 8.08 7.22
N LEU A 23 -14.52 7.95 6.66
CA LEU A 23 -13.54 6.92 7.00
C LEU A 23 -12.31 7.46 7.76
N ASP A 24 -12.29 8.75 8.13
CA ASP A 24 -11.08 9.39 8.68
C ASP A 24 -10.61 8.76 9.98
N THR A 25 -11.55 8.33 10.83
CA THR A 25 -11.23 7.67 12.09
C THR A 25 -10.61 6.29 11.84
N GLU A 26 -11.19 5.48 10.95
CA GLU A 26 -10.62 4.18 10.60
C GLU A 26 -9.28 4.30 9.88
N ILE A 27 -9.12 5.30 9.01
CA ILE A 27 -7.85 5.58 8.34
C ILE A 27 -6.79 5.94 9.36
N ALA A 28 -7.07 6.87 10.29
CA ALA A 28 -6.13 7.26 11.33
C ALA A 28 -5.67 6.06 12.18
N TYR A 29 -6.64 5.25 12.64
CA TYR A 29 -6.34 4.03 13.38
C TYR A 29 -5.45 3.08 12.57
N LYS A 30 -5.77 2.89 11.28
CA LYS A 30 -5.02 1.96 10.42
C LYS A 30 -3.63 2.47 10.03
N ILE A 31 -3.46 3.78 9.86
CA ILE A 31 -2.14 4.39 9.67
C ILE A 31 -1.26 4.07 10.88
N SER A 32 -1.78 4.22 12.10
CA SER A 32 -1.06 3.90 13.32
C SER A 32 -0.60 2.44 13.35
N ASP A 33 -1.54 1.49 13.18
CA ASP A 33 -1.26 0.04 13.16
C ASP A 33 -0.17 -0.34 12.15
N ILE A 34 -0.25 0.21 10.93
CA ILE A 34 0.66 -0.17 9.85
C ILE A 34 2.01 0.55 10.00
N SER A 35 2.01 1.78 10.50
CA SER A 35 3.25 2.51 10.81
C SER A 35 4.06 1.76 11.85
N GLU A 36 3.43 1.26 12.91
CA GLU A 36 4.08 0.46 13.95
C GLU A 36 4.77 -0.77 13.35
N LYS A 37 4.05 -1.56 12.54
CA LYS A 37 4.61 -2.75 11.86
C LYS A 37 5.77 -2.43 10.91
N ILE A 38 5.73 -1.31 10.22
CA ILE A 38 6.81 -0.91 9.32
C ILE A 38 8.03 -0.41 10.12
N LEU A 39 7.79 0.28 11.23
CA LEU A 39 8.86 0.76 12.13
C LEU A 39 9.54 -0.37 12.92
N GLU A 40 8.86 -1.51 13.12
CA GLU A 40 9.48 -2.73 13.63
C GLU A 40 10.55 -3.29 12.67
N ILE A 41 10.44 -3.03 11.37
CA ILE A 41 11.43 -3.44 10.37
C ILE A 41 12.68 -2.55 10.46
N ASP A 42 12.46 -1.24 10.53
CA ASP A 42 13.51 -0.24 10.70
C ASP A 42 12.92 1.03 11.35
N SER A 43 13.31 1.29 12.60
CA SER A 43 12.82 2.43 13.39
C SER A 43 13.31 3.79 12.90
N SER A 44 14.26 3.82 11.96
CA SER A 44 14.74 5.06 11.33
C SER A 44 13.80 5.60 10.26
N PHE A 45 12.81 4.79 9.83
CA PHE A 45 11.84 5.25 8.85
C PHE A 45 11.01 6.41 9.40
N THR A 46 10.82 7.40 8.54
CA THR A 46 9.99 8.58 8.84
C THR A 46 9.05 8.83 7.66
N ILE A 47 8.12 9.76 7.84
CA ILE A 47 7.23 10.22 6.76
C ILE A 47 7.99 10.68 5.50
N SER A 48 9.26 11.07 5.61
CA SER A 48 10.09 11.47 4.46
C SER A 48 10.53 10.28 3.58
N ASN A 49 10.57 9.07 4.14
CA ASN A 49 10.93 7.87 3.39
C ASN A 49 9.77 7.49 2.46
N ARG A 50 9.93 7.78 1.17
CA ARG A 50 8.90 7.58 0.14
C ARG A 50 8.40 6.13 0.10
N LYS A 51 9.28 5.14 0.25
CA LYS A 51 8.91 3.72 0.20
C LYS A 51 8.13 3.31 1.43
N ALA A 52 8.60 3.64 2.63
CA ALA A 52 7.91 3.36 3.88
C ALA A 52 6.53 4.04 3.92
N ARG A 53 6.47 5.31 3.51
CA ARG A 53 5.22 6.06 3.36
C ARG A 53 4.24 5.38 2.40
N LYS A 54 4.68 5.03 1.18
CA LYS A 54 3.81 4.33 0.22
C LYS A 54 3.38 2.96 0.73
N CYS A 55 4.26 2.23 1.39
CA CYS A 55 3.93 0.94 2.00
C CYS A 55 2.80 1.10 3.02
N CYS A 56 2.87 2.14 3.88
CA CYS A 56 1.82 2.45 4.83
C CYS A 56 0.49 2.76 4.11
N ILE A 57 0.52 3.65 3.12
CA ILE A 57 -0.67 4.06 2.35
C ILE A 57 -1.35 2.86 1.68
N TYR A 58 -0.63 2.06 0.90
CA TYR A 58 -1.23 0.92 0.21
C TYR A 58 -1.68 -0.17 1.18
N GLY A 59 -1.02 -0.31 2.34
CA GLY A 59 -1.51 -1.18 3.41
C GLY A 59 -2.87 -0.74 3.96
N VAL A 60 -3.09 0.57 4.13
CA VAL A 60 -4.38 1.12 4.55
C VAL A 60 -5.44 0.91 3.46
N LEU A 61 -5.12 1.23 2.20
CA LEU A 61 -6.05 1.06 1.07
C LEU A 61 -6.43 -0.42 0.87
N ALA A 62 -5.46 -1.33 0.94
CA ALA A 62 -5.70 -2.76 0.87
C ALA A 62 -6.65 -3.24 1.98
N TRP A 63 -6.45 -2.73 3.21
CA TRP A 63 -7.35 -3.02 4.33
C TRP A 63 -8.77 -2.49 4.07
N LEU A 64 -8.92 -1.21 3.69
CA LEU A 64 -10.23 -0.63 3.41
C LEU A 64 -11.00 -1.40 2.32
N SER A 65 -10.32 -1.78 1.25
CA SER A 65 -10.89 -2.61 0.18
C SER A 65 -11.28 -4.01 0.67
N THR A 66 -10.42 -4.67 1.45
CA THR A 66 -10.70 -6.01 2.02
C THR A 66 -11.97 -6.02 2.88
N TYR A 67 -12.23 -4.94 3.60
CA TYR A 67 -13.44 -4.75 4.41
C TYR A 67 -14.59 -4.06 3.65
N GLN A 68 -14.49 -3.96 2.32
CA GLN A 68 -15.50 -3.37 1.44
C GLN A 68 -15.91 -1.93 1.80
N LYS A 69 -15.03 -1.19 2.49
CA LYS A 69 -15.24 0.23 2.85
C LYS A 69 -15.00 1.15 1.64
N ILE A 70 -14.18 0.70 0.69
CA ILE A 70 -13.94 1.37 -0.59
C ILE A 70 -14.01 0.35 -1.72
N LYS A 71 -14.26 0.82 -2.94
CA LYS A 71 -14.22 -0.05 -4.14
C LYS A 71 -12.80 -0.57 -4.37
N ASP A 72 -12.69 -1.80 -4.85
CA ASP A 72 -11.40 -2.37 -5.22
C ASP A 72 -10.75 -1.58 -6.35
N ASN A 73 -9.43 -1.43 -6.24
CA ASN A 73 -8.63 -0.87 -7.31
C ASN A 73 -8.44 -1.96 -8.38
N LYS A 74 -9.28 -1.94 -9.42
CA LYS A 74 -9.23 -2.94 -10.49
C LYS A 74 -7.86 -2.97 -11.17
N LYS A 75 -7.43 -4.18 -11.51
CA LYS A 75 -6.10 -4.60 -11.99
C LYS A 75 -5.41 -3.59 -12.93
N ILE A 76 -4.17 -3.23 -12.61
CA ILE A 76 -3.26 -2.55 -13.55
C ILE A 76 -2.93 -3.53 -14.68
N VAL A 77 -3.39 -3.23 -15.90
CA VAL A 77 -3.20 -4.13 -17.05
C VAL A 77 -1.78 -4.05 -17.62
N SER A 78 -1.06 -2.95 -17.37
CA SER A 78 0.37 -2.84 -17.70
C SER A 78 1.04 -1.67 -16.99
N ILE A 79 2.24 -1.88 -16.46
CA ILE A 79 3.18 -0.82 -16.06
C ILE A 79 4.28 -0.81 -17.14
N LYS A 80 4.41 0.29 -17.89
CA LYS A 80 5.61 0.53 -18.71
C LYS A 80 6.49 1.54 -17.99
N ASP A 81 7.77 1.21 -17.89
CA ASP A 81 8.77 1.99 -17.18
C ASP A 81 9.23 3.19 -18.05
N GLY A 82 9.21 4.40 -17.46
CA GLY A 82 9.52 5.69 -18.09
C GLY A 82 8.30 6.62 -18.27
N ASP A 83 8.36 7.82 -17.67
CA ASP A 83 7.33 8.88 -17.64
C ASP A 83 5.88 8.38 -17.63
N ILE A 84 5.48 7.89 -16.46
CA ILE A 84 4.33 7.00 -16.25
C ILE A 84 2.99 7.63 -16.67
N SER A 85 2.34 7.01 -17.65
CA SER A 85 0.91 7.14 -17.96
C SER A 85 0.18 5.83 -17.60
N VAL A 86 -0.93 5.92 -16.88
CA VAL A 86 -1.70 4.77 -16.36
C VAL A 86 -2.97 4.57 -17.20
N ASN A 87 -3.10 3.41 -17.85
CA ASN A 87 -4.32 3.01 -18.57
C ASN A 87 -5.10 1.95 -17.78
N TYR A 88 -6.39 2.21 -17.57
CA TYR A 88 -7.31 1.32 -16.88
C TYR A 88 -8.03 0.42 -17.90
N GLY A 89 -7.91 -0.90 -17.76
CA GLY A 89 -8.57 -1.86 -18.64
C GLY A 89 -10.04 -2.06 -18.28
N ASN A 90 -10.91 -2.02 -19.29
CA ASN A 90 -12.31 -2.40 -19.14
C ASN A 90 -12.45 -3.94 -19.12
N HIS A 91 -13.17 -4.40 -18.10
CA HIS A 91 -13.78 -5.72 -17.87
C HIS A 91 -13.41 -6.90 -18.77
N SER A 92 -12.98 -8.01 -18.16
CA SER A 92 -13.68 -9.31 -18.31
C SER A 92 -13.03 -10.47 -17.52
N LYS A 93 -13.92 -11.31 -16.95
CA LYS A 93 -13.80 -12.71 -16.50
C LYS A 93 -13.30 -13.02 -15.09
N GLU A 94 -14.22 -13.65 -14.36
CA GLU A 94 -14.10 -14.52 -13.18
C GLU A 94 -12.71 -15.18 -13.02
N GLY A 95 -11.85 -14.47 -12.31
CA GLY A 95 -10.86 -15.03 -11.40
C GLY A 95 -10.98 -14.21 -10.12
N THR A 96 -10.53 -14.73 -8.98
CA THR A 96 -10.31 -13.89 -7.80
C THR A 96 -9.45 -12.70 -8.21
N GLU A 97 -10.08 -11.55 -8.49
CA GLU A 97 -9.42 -10.34 -8.98
C GLU A 97 -8.60 -9.82 -7.79
N ASP A 98 -7.30 -10.15 -7.78
CA ASP A 98 -6.40 -9.71 -6.72
C ASP A 98 -6.42 -8.18 -6.61
N ASN A 99 -6.66 -7.69 -5.39
CA ASN A 99 -6.67 -6.26 -5.09
C ASN A 99 -5.28 -5.67 -5.35
N THR A 100 -5.15 -4.80 -6.35
CA THR A 100 -3.90 -4.13 -6.73
C THR A 100 -3.21 -3.44 -5.54
N ASP A 101 -3.97 -2.86 -4.61
CA ASP A 101 -3.41 -2.20 -3.44
C ASP A 101 -2.72 -3.22 -2.51
N CYS A 102 -3.26 -4.44 -2.41
CA CYS A 102 -2.68 -5.55 -1.65
C CYS A 102 -1.37 -6.04 -2.26
N GLU A 103 -1.32 -6.17 -3.60
CA GLU A 103 -0.10 -6.57 -4.32
C GLU A 103 1.01 -5.52 -4.15
N ILE A 104 0.68 -4.25 -4.32
CA ILE A 104 1.63 -3.14 -4.14
C ILE A 104 2.13 -3.10 -2.68
N TYR A 105 1.23 -3.23 -1.71
CA TYR A 105 1.59 -3.29 -0.30
C TYR A 105 2.58 -4.43 -0.01
N LYS A 106 2.29 -5.66 -0.45
CA LYS A 106 3.16 -6.83 -0.25
C LYS A 106 4.53 -6.62 -0.87
N SER A 107 4.59 -6.13 -2.11
CA SER A 107 5.84 -5.84 -2.82
C SER A 107 6.68 -4.80 -2.08
N LEU A 108 6.06 -3.71 -1.63
CA LEU A 108 6.75 -2.68 -0.86
C LEU A 108 7.25 -3.22 0.48
N LEU A 109 6.43 -4.00 1.20
CA LEU A 109 6.80 -4.58 2.49
C LEU A 109 8.03 -5.49 2.37
N ILE A 110 8.08 -6.35 1.34
CA ILE A 110 9.25 -7.19 1.04
C ILE A 110 10.48 -6.32 0.76
N SER A 111 10.32 -5.24 -0.01
CA SER A 111 11.42 -4.34 -0.35
C SER A 111 11.99 -3.54 0.84
N LEU A 112 11.22 -3.41 1.92
CA LEU A 112 11.64 -2.74 3.15
C LEU A 112 12.37 -3.67 4.09
N GLN A 113 12.15 -4.99 3.99
CA GLN A 113 12.84 -5.95 4.84
C GLN A 113 14.34 -5.95 4.53
N PRO A 114 15.20 -5.96 5.55
CA PRO A 114 16.63 -6.12 5.33
C PRO A 114 16.86 -7.42 4.58
N PHE A 115 17.68 -7.38 3.53
CA PHE A 115 18.12 -8.58 2.83
C PHE A 115 18.71 -9.53 3.88
N LYS A 116 18.03 -10.65 4.15
CA LYS A 116 18.67 -11.78 4.80
C LYS A 116 19.54 -12.44 3.72
N PRO A 117 20.88 -12.35 3.77
CA PRO A 117 21.68 -13.16 2.88
C PRO A 117 21.31 -14.62 3.15
N ILE A 118 20.90 -15.33 2.10
CA ILE A 118 20.77 -16.79 2.16
C ILE A 118 22.17 -17.27 2.47
N ALA A 119 22.40 -17.72 3.71
CA ALA A 119 23.64 -18.38 4.06
C ALA A 119 23.78 -19.57 3.10
N LYS A 120 24.72 -19.48 2.17
CA LYS A 120 25.15 -20.62 1.37
C LYS A 120 25.53 -21.70 2.38
N ILE A 121 24.71 -22.73 2.49
CA ILE A 121 25.13 -23.99 3.11
C ILE A 121 26.20 -24.53 2.16
N LEU A 122 27.46 -24.26 2.49
CA LEU A 122 28.60 -24.93 1.89
C LEU A 122 28.54 -26.38 2.37
N ASN A 123 28.10 -27.27 1.49
CA ASN A 123 28.36 -28.71 1.63
C ASN A 123 29.80 -29.01 1.19
#